data_AF-A0A950WC04-F1
#
_entry.id   AF-A0A950WC04-F1
#
_cell.length_a   1.000
_cell.length_b   1.000
_cell.length_c   1.000
_cell.angle_alpha   90.00
_cell.angle_beta   90.00
_cell.angle_gamma   90.00
#
_symmetry.space_group_name_H-M   'P 1'
#
loop_
_entity.id
_entity.type
_entity.pdbx_description
1 polymer ?
#
loop_
_entity_poly.entity_id
_entity_poly.type
_entity_poly.pdbx_seq_one_letter_code
_entity_poly.pdbx_strand_id
1 'polypeptide(L)'
;MSAETRPHHDFPSPEVANRAVMATAAGLMTMMLAGVFLMAGIYAWQMPDRRLPAPQRLPDPQVRTDERLLRQQLEAAQTERLSGYHWENQQKTLIGVPIERAMELLVARGAAAYDPIIPQSNTTAQSPGAATAAAMQGQGSSVPSNGQAPERPQ
;
A
#
# COMPACT_ATOMS: atom_id res chain seq x y z
N MET A 1 26.81 -77.61 10.94
CA MET A 1 27.10 -76.19 10.66
C MET A 1 26.22 -75.76 9.50
N SER A 2 25.00 -75.35 9.80
CA SER A 2 24.04 -74.88 8.80
C SER A 2 24.24 -73.38 8.64
N ALA A 3 24.73 -72.95 7.48
CA ALA A 3 24.85 -71.54 7.16
C ALA A 3 23.46 -71.03 6.77
N GLU A 4 22.84 -70.28 7.68
CA GLU A 4 21.59 -69.58 7.48
C GLU A 4 21.77 -68.50 6.41
N THR A 5 21.30 -68.76 5.19
CA THR A 5 21.24 -67.78 4.12
C THR A 5 20.15 -66.76 4.43
N ARG A 6 20.55 -65.64 5.02
CA ARG A 6 19.70 -64.48 5.31
C ARG A 6 19.27 -63.85 3.97
N PRO A 7 17.96 -63.69 3.69
CA PRO A 7 17.51 -63.05 2.46
C PRO A 7 17.86 -61.56 2.51
N HIS A 8 18.83 -61.15 1.68
CA HIS A 8 19.08 -59.73 1.40
C HIS A 8 17.80 -59.15 0.79
N HIS A 9 17.17 -58.23 1.51
CA HIS A 9 16.14 -57.38 0.94
C HIS A 9 16.86 -56.33 0.10
N ASP A 10 16.98 -56.58 -1.19
CA ASP A 10 17.35 -55.55 -2.16
C ASP A 10 16.23 -54.51 -2.16
N PHE A 11 16.50 -53.33 -1.59
CA PHE A 11 15.59 -52.20 -1.73
C PHE A 11 15.57 -51.81 -3.21
N PRO A 12 14.41 -51.89 -3.91
CA PRO A 12 14.32 -51.34 -5.26
C PRO A 12 14.60 -49.85 -5.15
N SER A 13 15.75 -49.42 -5.67
CA SER A 13 16.06 -48.00 -5.79
C SER A 13 14.96 -47.39 -6.66
N PRO A 14 14.18 -46.42 -6.16
CA PRO A 14 13.17 -45.75 -6.98
C PRO A 14 13.89 -45.19 -8.19
N GLU A 15 13.64 -45.78 -9.36
CA GLU A 15 14.27 -45.37 -10.61
C GLU A 15 13.65 -44.01 -10.97
N VAL A 16 14.21 -42.96 -10.36
CA VAL A 16 13.82 -41.59 -10.61
C VAL A 16 14.11 -41.33 -12.07
N ALA A 17 13.05 -41.06 -12.85
CA ALA A 17 13.18 -40.68 -14.24
C ALA A 17 13.91 -39.32 -14.30
N ASN A 18 15.23 -39.33 -14.25
CA ASN A 18 16.10 -38.14 -14.22
C ASN A 18 15.76 -37.18 -15.35
N ARG A 19 15.34 -37.73 -16.50
CA ARG A 19 14.87 -36.95 -17.65
C ARG A 19 13.58 -36.19 -17.35
N ALA A 20 12.63 -36.78 -16.62
CA ALA A 20 11.40 -36.12 -16.21
C ALA A 20 11.68 -35.00 -15.19
N VAL A 21 12.56 -35.24 -14.23
CA VAL A 21 13.00 -34.22 -13.26
C VAL A 21 13.73 -33.07 -13.94
N MET A 22 14.63 -33.36 -14.89
CA MET A 22 15.31 -32.32 -15.67
C MET A 22 14.35 -31.56 -16.59
N ALA A 23 13.35 -32.24 -17.16
CA ALA A 23 12.34 -31.59 -18.00
C ALA A 23 11.45 -30.66 -17.19
N THR A 24 11.03 -31.04 -15.98
CA THR A 24 10.23 -30.16 -15.10
C THR A 24 11.05 -29.00 -14.57
N ALA A 25 12.31 -29.23 -14.18
CA ALA A 25 13.24 -28.17 -13.77
C ALA A 25 13.49 -27.17 -14.90
N ALA A 26 13.79 -27.65 -16.11
CA ALA A 26 13.99 -26.80 -17.29
C ALA A 26 12.71 -26.05 -17.66
N GLY A 27 11.54 -26.69 -17.56
CA GLY A 27 10.25 -26.05 -17.81
C GLY A 27 9.97 -24.90 -16.83
N LEU A 28 10.18 -25.12 -15.54
CA LEU A 28 10.03 -24.08 -14.51
C LEU A 28 11.00 -22.91 -14.74
N MET A 29 12.26 -23.21 -15.03
CA MET A 29 13.26 -22.18 -15.30
C MET A 29 12.91 -21.37 -16.55
N THR A 30 12.45 -22.03 -17.61
CA THR A 30 12.03 -21.37 -18.85
C THR A 30 10.80 -20.49 -18.62
N MET A 31 9.81 -20.98 -17.86
CA MET A 31 8.61 -20.20 -17.51
C MET A 31 8.96 -18.95 -16.70
N MET A 32 9.88 -19.08 -15.74
CA MET A 32 10.32 -17.94 -14.93
C MET A 32 11.04 -16.89 -15.77
N LEU A 33 11.95 -17.33 -16.65
CA LEU A 33 12.63 -16.44 -17.60
C LEU A 33 11.65 -15.80 -18.58
N ALA A 34 10.66 -16.54 -19.08
CA ALA A 34 9.63 -16.02 -19.97
C ALA A 34 8.80 -14.93 -19.28
N GLY A 35 8.46 -15.10 -18.00
CA GLY A 35 7.77 -14.08 -17.21
C GLY A 35 8.59 -12.80 -17.07
N VAL A 36 9.89 -12.93 -16.74
CA VAL A 36 10.80 -11.77 -16.64
C VAL A 36 10.96 -11.08 -17.99
N PHE A 37 11.11 -11.84 -19.08
CA PHE A 37 11.21 -11.29 -20.44
C PHE A 37 9.93 -10.60 -20.89
N LEU A 38 8.77 -11.20 -20.62
CA LEU A 38 7.47 -10.60 -20.91
C LEU A 38 7.32 -9.26 -20.19
N MET A 39 7.64 -9.24 -18.89
CA MET A 39 7.59 -8.02 -18.09
C MET A 39 8.57 -6.97 -18.61
N ALA A 40 9.82 -7.34 -18.88
CA ALA A 40 10.83 -6.43 -19.42
C ALA A 40 10.42 -5.86 -20.79
N GLY A 41 9.83 -6.68 -21.66
CA GLY A 41 9.34 -6.26 -22.97
C GLY A 41 8.16 -5.28 -22.87
N ILE A 42 7.19 -5.57 -22.01
CA ILE A 42 6.06 -4.66 -21.75
C ILE A 42 6.57 -3.33 -21.17
N TYR A 43 7.52 -3.38 -20.22
CA TYR A 43 8.10 -2.18 -19.62
C TYR A 43 8.87 -1.35 -20.65
N ALA A 44 9.69 -1.98 -21.49
CA ALA A 44 10.41 -1.31 -22.56
C ALA A 44 9.47 -0.66 -23.60
N TRP A 45 8.29 -1.24 -23.82
CA TRP A 45 7.31 -0.67 -24.74
C TRP A 45 6.44 0.42 -24.09
N GLN A 46 6.02 0.25 -22.82
CA GLN A 46 5.12 1.18 -22.12
C GLN A 46 5.84 2.34 -21.42
N MET A 47 7.16 2.30 -21.27
CA MET A 47 7.94 3.41 -20.72
C MET A 47 8.69 4.13 -21.85
N PRO A 48 8.08 5.15 -22.51
CA PRO A 48 8.83 6.16 -23.23
C PRO A 48 9.93 6.70 -22.31
N ASP A 49 11.18 6.59 -22.76
CA ASP A 49 12.42 6.94 -22.04
C ASP A 49 12.18 7.99 -20.94
N ARG A 50 12.14 7.55 -19.68
CA ARG A 50 12.30 8.47 -18.54
C ARG A 50 13.75 8.91 -18.54
N ARG A 51 14.08 9.85 -19.41
CA ARG A 51 15.32 10.62 -19.32
C ARG A 51 15.24 11.37 -17.99
N LEU A 52 15.95 10.84 -17.00
CA LEU A 52 16.22 11.54 -15.76
C LEU A 52 16.74 12.93 -16.15
N PRO A 53 16.06 14.02 -15.74
CA PRO A 53 16.55 15.35 -16.05
C PRO A 53 17.98 15.44 -15.53
N ALA A 54 18.88 15.93 -16.38
CA ALA A 54 20.28 16.10 -16.03
C ALA A 54 20.38 16.85 -14.69
N PRO A 55 21.36 16.53 -13.81
CA PRO A 55 21.47 17.15 -12.51
C PRO A 55 21.54 18.67 -12.69
N GLN A 56 20.44 19.36 -12.37
CA GLN A 56 20.42 20.81 -12.37
C GLN A 56 21.34 21.24 -11.24
N ARG A 57 22.39 22.01 -11.57
CA ARG A 57 23.15 22.73 -10.54
C ARG A 57 22.16 23.63 -9.82
N LEU A 58 21.93 23.34 -8.55
CA LEU A 58 21.22 24.27 -7.70
C LEU A 58 22.02 25.58 -7.70
N PRO A 59 21.38 26.73 -7.94
CA PRO A 59 22.08 28.01 -7.83
C PRO A 59 22.63 28.17 -6.41
N ASP A 60 23.83 28.74 -6.31
CA ASP A 60 24.47 29.02 -5.03
C ASP A 60 23.51 29.76 -4.09
N PRO A 61 23.41 29.37 -2.80
CA PRO A 61 22.50 29.99 -1.85
C PRO A 61 22.89 31.46 -1.64
N GLN A 62 22.22 32.36 -2.34
CA GLN A 62 22.39 33.79 -2.15
C GLN A 62 21.60 34.21 -0.91
N VAL A 63 22.32 34.67 0.11
CA VAL A 63 21.72 35.36 1.26
C VAL A 63 21.21 36.71 0.75
N ARG A 64 19.94 36.74 0.30
CA ARG A 64 19.29 37.97 -0.15
C ARG A 64 19.08 38.88 1.05
N THR A 65 19.73 40.04 1.03
CA THR A 65 19.70 41.05 2.11
C THR A 65 18.35 41.77 2.22
N ASP A 66 17.52 41.69 1.17
CA ASP A 66 16.19 42.30 1.07
C ASP A 66 15.06 41.28 1.34
N GLU A 67 15.05 40.72 2.55
CA GLU A 67 14.03 39.75 2.98
C GLU A 67 12.60 40.31 2.89
N ARG A 68 12.43 41.63 3.11
CA ARG A 68 11.12 42.30 3.05
C ARG A 68 10.52 42.29 1.65
N LEU A 69 11.33 42.63 0.65
CA LEU A 69 10.89 42.66 -0.75
C LEU A 69 10.61 41.24 -1.26
N LEU A 70 11.43 40.27 -0.84
CA LEU A 70 11.20 38.86 -1.13
C LEU A 70 9.90 38.34 -0.51
N ARG A 71 9.62 38.70 0.76
CA ARG A 71 8.40 38.31 1.45
C ARG A 71 7.16 38.87 0.73
N GLN A 72 7.18 40.15 0.34
CA GLN A 72 6.06 40.75 -0.40
C GLN A 72 5.80 40.07 -1.74
N GLN A 73 6.86 39.71 -2.48
CA GLN A 73 6.72 38.96 -3.73
C GLN A 73 6.16 37.56 -3.51
N LEU A 74 6.60 36.88 -2.44
CA LEU A 74 6.11 35.56 -2.08
C LEU A 74 4.63 35.60 -1.66
N GLU A 75 4.25 36.58 -0.85
CA GLU A 75 2.86 36.81 -0.44
C GLU A 75 1.98 37.09 -1.66
N ALA A 76 2.41 37.96 -2.58
CA ALA A 76 1.67 38.23 -3.81
C ALA A 76 1.46 36.97 -4.67
N ALA A 77 2.50 36.15 -4.82
CA ALA A 77 2.42 34.90 -5.57
C ALA A 77 1.53 33.84 -4.87
N GLN A 78 1.49 33.84 -3.54
CA GLN A 78 0.58 32.98 -2.76
C GLN A 78 -0.87 33.42 -2.93
N THR A 79 -1.14 34.72 -2.83
CA THR A 79 -2.48 35.29 -3.03
C THR A 79 -3.00 34.99 -4.43
N GLU A 80 -2.16 35.11 -5.46
CA GLU A 80 -2.54 34.79 -6.83
C GLU A 80 -3.01 33.33 -6.97
N ARG A 81 -2.29 32.37 -6.35
CA ARG A 81 -2.67 30.95 -6.35
C ARG A 81 -3.97 30.66 -5.60
N LEU A 82 -4.25 31.40 -4.53
CA LEU A 82 -5.42 31.20 -3.67
C LEU A 82 -6.69 31.88 -4.20
N SER A 83 -6.53 32.94 -5.00
CA SER A 83 -7.61 33.73 -5.57
C SER A 83 -8.30 33.09 -6.79
N GLY A 84 -7.65 32.08 -7.39
CA GLY A 84 -8.06 31.50 -8.66
C GLY A 84 -8.77 30.15 -8.54
N TYR A 85 -9.76 29.93 -9.39
CA TYR A 85 -10.31 28.59 -9.63
C TYR A 85 -9.28 27.74 -10.37
N HIS A 86 -8.99 26.56 -9.83
CA HIS A 86 -8.10 25.61 -10.49
C HIS A 86 -8.64 24.18 -10.34
N TRP A 87 -8.27 23.33 -11.30
CA TRP A 87 -8.61 21.91 -11.26
C TRP A 87 -7.58 21.18 -10.42
N GLU A 88 -7.98 20.60 -9.29
CA GLU A 88 -7.08 19.82 -8.44
C GLU A 88 -6.91 18.39 -8.98
N ASN A 89 -7.98 17.79 -9.50
CA ASN A 89 -7.95 16.45 -10.08
C ASN A 89 -8.51 16.44 -11.51
N GLN A 90 -7.66 16.07 -12.48
CA GLN A 90 -8.00 15.97 -13.90
C GLN A 90 -9.05 14.89 -14.22
N GLN A 91 -9.32 13.97 -13.29
CA GLN A 91 -10.37 12.95 -13.40
C GLN A 91 -11.78 13.48 -13.05
N LYS A 92 -11.95 14.82 -13.00
CA LYS A 92 -13.24 15.55 -13.01
C LYS A 92 -14.16 15.40 -11.79
N THR A 93 -13.60 15.30 -10.58
CA THR A 93 -14.46 15.25 -9.36
C THR A 93 -14.11 16.30 -8.31
N LEU A 94 -12.99 17.02 -8.43
CA LEU A 94 -12.56 17.99 -7.41
C LEU A 94 -12.05 19.29 -8.03
N ILE A 95 -12.76 20.39 -7.73
CA ILE A 95 -12.41 21.76 -8.11
C ILE A 95 -11.88 22.52 -6.89
N GLY A 96 -10.77 23.23 -7.07
CA GLY A 96 -10.29 24.21 -6.11
C GLY A 96 -11.12 25.49 -6.23
N VAL A 97 -11.82 25.85 -5.16
CA VAL A 97 -12.62 27.08 -5.07
C VAL A 97 -11.79 28.14 -4.30
N PRO A 98 -11.77 29.42 -4.71
CA PRO A 98 -11.12 30.48 -3.96
C PRO A 98 -11.62 30.56 -2.52
N ILE A 99 -10.73 30.90 -1.57
CA ILE A 99 -11.05 30.88 -0.14
C ILE A 99 -12.24 31.79 0.17
N GLU A 100 -12.30 32.98 -0.42
CA GLU A 100 -13.39 33.94 -0.22
C GLU A 100 -14.72 33.31 -0.59
N ARG A 101 -14.76 32.63 -1.75
CA ARG A 101 -15.97 31.96 -2.20
C ARG A 101 -16.29 30.71 -1.37
N ALA A 102 -15.28 29.97 -0.92
CA ALA A 102 -15.48 28.84 -0.02
C ALA A 102 -16.12 29.30 1.31
N MET A 103 -15.68 30.44 1.85
CA MET A 103 -16.25 31.04 3.06
C MET A 103 -17.69 31.49 2.84
N GLU A 104 -18.00 32.14 1.71
CA GLU A 104 -19.38 32.50 1.37
C GLU A 104 -20.29 31.28 1.27
N LEU A 105 -19.82 30.21 0.62
CA LEU A 105 -20.56 28.95 0.52
C LEU A 105 -20.75 28.29 1.88
N LEU A 106 -19.74 28.35 2.76
CA LEU A 106 -19.80 27.82 4.12
C LEU A 106 -20.86 28.57 4.96
N VAL A 107 -20.85 29.90 4.92
CA VAL A 107 -21.83 30.74 5.60
C VAL A 107 -23.23 30.53 5.05
N ALA A 108 -23.38 30.46 3.72
CA ALA A 108 -24.67 30.21 3.07
C ALA A 108 -25.26 28.84 3.44
N ARG A 109 -24.42 27.83 3.69
CA ARG A 109 -24.83 26.47 4.07
C ARG A 109 -25.18 26.34 5.56
N GLY A 110 -24.67 27.22 6.41
CA GLY A 110 -25.03 27.30 7.82
C GLY A 110 -24.76 26.00 8.59
N ALA A 111 -25.76 25.43 9.25
CA ALA A 111 -25.60 24.22 10.07
C ALA A 111 -25.21 22.96 9.24
N ALA A 112 -25.63 22.90 7.96
CA ALA A 112 -25.28 21.81 7.05
C ALA A 112 -23.88 21.98 6.42
N ALA A 113 -23.13 23.01 6.81
CA ALA A 113 -21.76 23.28 6.35
C ALA A 113 -20.84 22.06 6.52
N TYR A 114 -21.01 21.35 7.63
CA TYR A 114 -20.18 20.21 8.02
C TYR A 114 -20.73 18.86 7.54
N ASP A 115 -21.83 18.84 6.79
CA ASP A 115 -22.37 17.60 6.24
C ASP A 115 -21.44 17.04 5.17
N PRO A 116 -21.19 15.72 5.18
CA PRO A 116 -20.27 15.08 4.25
C PRO A 116 -20.74 15.31 2.80
N ILE A 117 -19.83 15.85 1.99
CA ILE A 117 -20.07 16.21 0.58
C ILE A 117 -20.17 14.95 -0.30
N ILE A 118 -19.64 13.82 0.18
CA ILE A 118 -19.77 12.50 -0.42
C ILE A 118 -20.64 11.67 0.51
N PRO A 119 -21.79 11.11 0.06
CA PRO A 119 -22.56 10.19 0.88
C PRO A 119 -21.63 9.05 1.29
N GLN A 120 -21.43 8.90 2.60
CA GLN A 120 -20.64 7.81 3.15
C GLN A 120 -21.39 6.50 2.94
N SER A 121 -21.32 5.94 1.74
CA SER A 121 -21.53 4.52 1.54
C SER A 121 -20.35 3.82 2.22
N ASN A 122 -20.50 3.59 3.53
CA ASN A 122 -19.94 2.47 4.27
C ASN A 122 -18.59 1.97 3.76
N THR A 123 -17.61 2.87 3.69
CA THR A 123 -16.21 2.47 3.77
C THR A 123 -15.92 2.40 5.26
N THR A 124 -16.13 1.22 5.83
CA THR A 124 -15.41 0.80 7.03
C THR A 124 -13.97 1.21 6.81
N ALA A 125 -13.53 2.23 7.56
CA ALA A 125 -12.14 2.61 7.64
C ALA A 125 -11.40 1.39 8.19
N GLN A 126 -10.96 0.53 7.28
CA GLN A 126 -9.96 -0.49 7.54
C GLN A 126 -8.64 0.27 7.66
N SER A 127 -8.50 0.98 8.78
CA SER A 127 -7.23 1.52 9.23
C SER A 127 -6.25 0.33 9.31
N PRO A 128 -5.09 0.39 8.63
CA PRO A 128 -4.11 -0.69 8.64
C PRO A 128 -3.55 -1.07 10.04
N GLY A 129 -3.99 -0.42 11.12
CA GLY A 129 -3.62 -0.74 12.51
C GLY A 129 -4.72 -1.38 13.36
N ALA A 130 -5.97 -1.44 12.93
CA ALA A 130 -7.06 -1.99 13.76
C ALA A 130 -7.08 -3.53 13.78
N ALA A 131 -6.66 -4.17 12.68
CA ALA A 131 -6.59 -5.63 12.60
C ALA A 131 -5.49 -6.22 13.52
N THR A 132 -4.39 -5.49 13.72
CA THR A 132 -3.29 -5.92 14.59
C THR A 132 -3.65 -5.80 16.08
N ALA A 133 -4.47 -4.81 16.46
CA ALA A 133 -4.97 -4.67 17.83
C ALA A 133 -6.01 -5.74 18.20
N ALA A 134 -6.90 -6.10 17.27
CA ALA A 134 -7.89 -7.15 17.48
C ALA A 134 -7.26 -8.55 17.59
N ALA A 135 -6.16 -8.81 16.88
CA ALA A 135 -5.43 -10.08 16.96
C ALA A 135 -4.67 -10.26 18.30
N MET A 136 -4.32 -9.18 19.00
CA MET A 136 -3.68 -9.27 20.33
C MET A 136 -4.67 -9.35 21.51
N GLN A 137 -5.96 -9.01 21.32
CA GLN A 137 -6.98 -9.10 22.37
C GLN A 137 -7.64 -10.49 22.50
N GLY A 138 -7.44 -11.39 21.54
CA GLY A 138 -7.98 -12.75 21.58
C GLY A 138 -7.19 -13.76 22.42
N GLN A 139 -6.06 -13.37 23.02
CA GLN A 139 -5.11 -14.31 23.63
C GLN A 139 -4.81 -14.04 25.12
N GLY A 140 -5.74 -13.40 25.82
CA GLY A 140 -5.56 -13.06 27.25
C GLY A 140 -6.86 -13.07 28.04
N SER A 141 -7.63 -14.17 28.02
CA SER A 141 -8.76 -14.37 28.95
C SER A 141 -9.12 -15.85 29.10
N SER A 142 -8.16 -16.67 29.54
CA SER A 142 -8.45 -17.98 30.12
C SER A 142 -7.93 -18.02 31.55
N VAL A 143 -8.72 -17.46 32.48
CA VAL A 143 -8.57 -17.73 33.91
C VAL A 143 -9.77 -18.58 34.31
N PRO A 144 -9.59 -19.87 34.63
CA PRO A 144 -10.67 -20.73 35.06
C PRO A 144 -11.06 -20.35 36.50
N SER A 145 -12.23 -19.74 36.69
CA SER A 145 -12.84 -19.58 38.01
C SER A 145 -13.47 -20.91 38.41
N ASN A 146 -12.65 -21.80 38.96
CA ASN A 146 -13.10 -23.05 39.55
C ASN A 146 -13.74 -22.74 40.91
N GLY A 147 -15.07 -22.69 40.93
CA GLY A 147 -15.87 -22.38 42.12
C GLY A 147 -17.21 -23.10 42.09
N GLN A 148 -17.17 -24.42 41.87
CA GLN A 148 -18.29 -25.30 42.22
C GLN A 148 -18.27 -25.56 43.73
N ALA A 149 -19.32 -25.15 44.44
CA ALA A 149 -19.80 -25.79 45.66
C ALA A 149 -21.22 -25.28 46.00
N PRO A 150 -22.06 -26.07 46.69
CA PRO A 150 -23.34 -26.46 46.09
C PRO A 150 -24.56 -26.23 47.00
N GLU A 151 -25.74 -26.48 46.44
CA GLU A 151 -27.01 -26.86 47.08
C GLU A 151 -27.79 -25.81 47.91
N ARG A 152 -29.08 -25.67 47.57
CA ARG A 152 -30.21 -26.17 48.40
C ARG A 152 -31.56 -26.03 47.66
N PRO A 153 -32.31 -27.12 47.44
CA PRO A 153 -33.76 -27.09 47.29
C PRO A 153 -34.47 -27.31 48.64
N GLN A 154 -35.64 -26.67 48.79
CA GLN A 154 -36.73 -26.86 49.78
C GLN A 154 -36.35 -27.08 51.25
#